data_AF-A0A948FRK6-F1
#
_entry.id   AF-A0A948FRK6-F1
#
_cell.length_a   1.000
_cell.length_b   1.000
_cell.length_c   1.000
_cell.angle_alpha   90.00
_cell.angle_beta   90.00
_cell.angle_gamma   90.00
#
_symmetry.space_group_name_H-M   'P 1'
#
loop_
_entity.id
_entity.type
_entity.pdbx_description
1 polymer ?
#
loop_
_entity_poly.entity_id
_entity_poly.type
_entity_poly.pdbx_seq_one_letter_code
_entity_poly.pdbx_strand_id
1 'polypeptide(L)' 'MKTVLKRINISLPENLYEKLRIVAQKEYKSISGIIRESVLEKVEEDFTAEELALISQASEAFHKGEGINWKDIKRE' A
#
# COMPACT_ATOMS: atom_id res chain seq x y z
N MET A 1 4.54 -17.00 -2.94
CA MET A 1 4.80 -15.98 -3.98
C MET A 1 6.00 -15.16 -3.55
N LYS A 2 7.03 -14.99 -4.39
CA LYS A 2 8.09 -14.00 -4.12
C LYS A 2 7.53 -12.63 -4.47
N THR A 3 7.16 -11.84 -3.46
CA THR A 3 6.74 -10.44 -3.66
C THR A 3 7.94 -9.66 -4.20
N VAL A 4 7.81 -9.04 -5.37
CA VAL A 4 8.87 -8.19 -5.93
C VAL A 4 8.85 -6.86 -5.16
N LEU A 5 9.69 -6.77 -4.15
CA LEU A 5 9.83 -5.54 -3.37
C LEU A 5 10.62 -4.51 -4.18
N LYS A 6 10.01 -3.36 -4.46
CA LYS A 6 10.70 -2.16 -4.95
C LYS A 6 11.11 -1.31 -3.73
N ARG A 7 12.24 -0.61 -3.84
CA ARG A 7 12.77 0.25 -2.77
C ARG A 7 12.58 1.72 -3.13
N ILE A 8 12.17 2.52 -2.15
CA ILE A 8 12.13 3.98 -2.24
C ILE A 8 13.29 4.51 -1.40
N ASN A 9 14.17 5.29 -2.01
CA ASN A 9 15.26 5.98 -1.31
C ASN A 9 14.89 7.46 -1.18
N ILE A 10 14.93 7.98 0.04
CA ILE A 10 14.55 9.36 0.36
C ILE A 10 15.68 10.00 1.14
N SER A 11 16.10 11.19 0.74
CA SER A 11 17.06 12.01 1.48
C SER A 11 16.30 13.06 2.28
N LEU A 12 16.55 13.11 3.59
CA LEU A 12 15.92 14.05 4.51
C LEU A 12 16.99 14.76 5.35
N PRO A 13 16.78 16.03 5.72
CA PRO A 13 17.55 16.67 6.78
C PRO A 13 17.50 15.84 8.07
N GLU A 14 18.62 15.74 8.79
CA GLU A 14 18.76 14.88 9.97
C GLU A 14 17.73 15.19 11.05
N ASN A 15 17.48 16.47 11.31
CA ASN A 15 16.48 16.93 12.28
C ASN A 15 15.05 16.47 11.93
N LEU A 16 14.72 16.39 10.63
CA LEU A 16 13.42 15.94 10.16
C LEU A 16 13.32 14.42 10.26
N TYR A 17 14.39 13.70 9.92
CA TYR A 17 14.47 12.25 10.06
C TYR A 17 14.25 11.82 11.51
N GLU A 18 14.89 12.47 12.49
CA GLU A 18 14.73 12.13 13.90
C GLU A 18 13.30 12.39 14.40
N LYS A 19 12.69 13.50 13.99
CA LYS A 19 11.27 13.76 14.30
C LYS A 19 10.35 12.69 13.71
N LEU A 20 10.56 12.32 12.44
CA LEU A 20 9.82 11.27 11.77
C LEU A 20 9.97 9.92 12.48
N ARG A 21 11.20 9.59 12.89
CA ARG A 21 11.51 8.35 13.60
C ARG A 21 10.74 8.23 14.91
N ILE A 22 10.67 9.31 15.71
CA ILE A 22 9.96 9.32 16.99
C ILE A 22 8.46 9.04 16.76
N VAL A 23 7.84 9.71 15.79
CA VAL A 23 6.42 9.50 15.45
C VAL A 23 6.20 8.08 14.95
N ALA A 24 7.05 7.64 14.01
CA ALA A 24 6.94 6.32 13.40
C ALA A 24 7.07 5.18 14.42
N GLN A 25 7.89 5.33 15.45
CA GLN A 25 8.02 4.32 16.52
C GLN A 25 6.79 4.27 17.43
N LYS A 26 6.15 5.41 17.69
CA LYS A 26 4.96 5.47 18.55
C LYS A 26 3.73 4.88 17.88
N GLU A 27 3.52 5.21 16.61
CA GLU A 27 2.23 5.00 15.94
C GLU A 27 2.28 3.97 14.80
N TYR A 28 3.42 3.83 14.13
CA TYR A 28 3.53 3.08 12.85
C TYR A 28 4.55 1.93 12.88
N LYS A 29 5.07 1.58 14.06
CA LYS A 29 6.15 0.60 14.33
C LYS A 29 7.52 0.93 13.71
N SER A 30 7.58 1.56 12.54
CA SER A 30 8.81 1.85 11.80
C SER A 30 8.62 2.99 10.80
N ILE A 31 9.73 3.64 10.41
CA ILE A 31 9.73 4.69 9.37
C ILE A 31 9.14 4.17 8.06
N SER A 32 9.49 2.96 7.65
CA SER A 32 8.90 2.36 6.44
C SER A 32 7.40 2.09 6.58
N GLY A 33 6.88 1.95 7.81
CA GLY A 33 5.46 1.81 8.09
C GLY A 33 4.71 3.10 7.76
N ILE A 34 5.13 4.22 8.37
CA ILE A 34 4.50 5.52 8.12
C ILE A 34 4.59 5.93 6.64
N ILE A 35 5.74 5.69 5.97
CA ILE A 35 5.86 6.01 4.54
C ILE A 35 4.91 5.15 3.69
N ARG A 36 4.68 3.88 4.05
CA ARG A 36 3.72 3.03 3.31
C ARG A 36 2.29 3.50 3.49
N GLU A 37 1.88 3.82 4.71
CA GLU A 37 0.53 4.34 4.99
C GLU A 37 0.30 5.67 4.25
N SER A 38 1.22 6.63 4.35
CA SER A 38 1.07 7.92 3.66
C SER A 38 1.05 7.79 2.14
N VAL A 39 1.83 6.85 1.57
CA VAL A 39 1.77 6.58 0.12
C VAL A 39 0.44 5.94 -0.25
N LEU A 40 -0.07 5.02 0.57
CA LEU A 40 -1.37 4.37 0.33
C LEU A 40 -2.49 5.39 0.38
N GLU A 41 -2.57 6.19 1.44
CA GLU A 41 -3.54 7.30 1.59
C GLU A 41 -3.50 8.21 0.36
N LYS A 42 -2.30 8.59 -0.09
CA LYS A 42 -2.18 9.49 -1.23
C LYS A 42 -2.62 8.86 -2.56
N VAL A 43 -2.34 7.57 -2.76
CA VAL A 43 -2.81 6.83 -3.94
C VAL A 43 -4.32 6.65 -3.88
N GLU A 44 -4.89 6.45 -2.70
CA GLU A 44 -6.34 6.30 -2.51
C GLU A 44 -7.11 7.61 -2.74
N GLU A 45 -6.54 8.76 -2.37
CA GLU A 45 -7.10 10.07 -2.70
C GLU A 45 -7.22 10.32 -4.22
N ASP A 46 -6.33 9.71 -5.00
CA ASP A 46 -6.30 9.89 -6.46
C ASP A 46 -7.25 8.92 -7.19
N PHE A 47 -7.89 7.96 -6.47
CA PHE A 47 -8.88 7.09 -7.07
C PHE A 47 -10.20 7.82 -7.32
N THR A 48 -10.76 7.59 -8.50
CA THR A 48 -12.13 7.97 -8.81
C THR A 48 -13.12 7.13 -7.99
N ALA A 49 -14.35 7.65 -7.82
CA ALA A 49 -15.41 6.91 -7.12
C ALA A 49 -15.70 5.54 -7.76
N GLU A 50 -15.51 5.43 -9.07
CA GLU A 50 -15.67 4.18 -9.83
C GLU A 50 -14.55 3.17 -9.52
N GLU A 51 -13.31 3.62 -9.38
CA GLU A 51 -12.17 2.78 -9.00
C GLU A 51 -12.28 2.29 -7.55
N LEU A 52 -12.73 3.15 -6.63
CA LEU A 52 -13.01 2.77 -5.24
C LEU A 52 -14.13 1.72 -5.16
N ALA A 53 -15.19 1.87 -5.96
CA ALA A 53 -16.27 0.89 -6.03
C ALA A 53 -15.78 -0.47 -6.56
N LEU A 54 -14.91 -0.46 -7.59
CA LEU A 54 -14.27 -1.66 -8.13
C LEU A 54 -13.40 -2.38 -7.09
N ILE A 55 -12.58 -1.64 -6.34
CA ILE A 55 -11.73 -2.20 -5.28
C ILE A 55 -12.58 -2.80 -4.16
N SER A 56 -13.64 -2.10 -3.74
CA SER A 56 -14.58 -2.58 -2.71
C SER A 56 -15.27 -3.88 -3.15
N GLN A 57 -15.80 -3.93 -4.37
CA GLN A 57 -16.42 -5.13 -4.92
C GLN A 57 -15.44 -6.30 -5.04
N ALA A 58 -14.21 -6.05 -5.50
CA ALA A 58 -13.18 -7.08 -5.60
C ALA A 58 -12.76 -7.62 -4.22
N SER A 59 -12.71 -6.76 -3.19
CA SER A 59 -12.43 -7.15 -1.81
C SER A 59 -13.56 -8.03 -1.23
N GLU A 60 -14.81 -7.65 -1.44
CA GLU A 60 -15.96 -8.47 -1.02
C GLU A 60 -15.99 -9.83 -1.72
N ALA A 61 -15.75 -9.86 -3.03
CA ALA A 61 -15.69 -11.10 -3.79
C ALA A 61 -14.58 -12.01 -3.25
N PHE A 62 -13.38 -11.46 -3.00
CA PHE A 62 -12.27 -12.19 -2.39
C PHE A 62 -12.65 -12.80 -1.03
N HIS A 63 -13.33 -12.04 -0.16
CA HIS A 63 -13.81 -12.53 1.13
C HIS A 63 -14.89 -13.62 1.02
N LYS A 64 -15.67 -13.61 -0.06
CA LYS A 64 -16.65 -14.66 -0.38
C LYS A 64 -16.01 -15.88 -1.07
N GLY A 65 -14.70 -15.85 -1.33
CA GLY A 65 -13.99 -16.89 -2.07
C GLY A 65 -14.26 -16.87 -3.58
N GLU A 66 -14.86 -15.79 -4.07
CA GLU A 66 -15.18 -15.56 -5.47
C GLU A 66 -14.08 -14.71 -6.11
N GLY A 67 -13.49 -15.18 -7.21
CA GLY A 67 -12.43 -14.46 -7.89
C GLY A 67 -11.77 -15.27 -8.98
N ILE A 68 -11.08 -14.58 -9.87
CA ILE A 68 -10.29 -15.24 -10.91
C ILE A 68 -8.98 -15.70 -10.27
N ASN A 69 -8.66 -16.99 -10.35
CA ASN A 69 -7.33 -17.46 -10.01
C ASN A 69 -6.39 -17.08 -11.16
N TRP A 70 -5.54 -16.07 -10.95
CA TRP A 70 -4.66 -15.54 -11.99
C TRP A 70 -3.63 -16.56 -12.50
N LYS A 71 -3.46 -17.70 -11.80
CA LYS A 71 -2.65 -18.83 -12.28
C LYS A 71 -3.33 -19.63 -13.39
N ASP A 72 -4.65 -19.56 -13.49
CA ASP A 72 -5.44 -20.30 -14.47
C ASP A 72 -5.63 -19.50 -15.78
N ILE A 73 -5.27 -18.21 -15.77
CA ILE A 73 -5.26 -17.36 -16.96
C ILE A 73 -4.01 -17.67 -17.78
N LYS A 74 -4.16 -18.40 -18.89
CA LYS A 74 -3.11 -18.54 -19.90
C LYS A 74 -2.87 -17.18 -20.56
N ARG A 75 -1.61 -16.73 -20.55
CA ARG A 75 -1.17 -15.57 -21.32
C ARG A 75 -1.00 -16.03 -22.77
N GLU A 76 -1.82 -15.50 -23.67
CA GLU A 76 -1.58 -15.58 -25.12
C GLU A 76 -0.36 -14.75 -25.51
#